data_AF-A0A0D2KYG4-F1
#
_entry.id   AF-A0A0D2KYG4-F1
#
_cell.length_a   1.000
_cell.length_b   1.000
_cell.length_c   1.000
_cell.angle_alpha   90.00
_cell.angle_beta   90.00
_cell.angle_gamma   90.00
#
_symmetry.space_group_name_H-M   'P 1'
#
loop_
_entity.id
_entity.type
_entity.pdbx_description
1 polymer ?
#
loop_
_entity_poly.entity_id
_entity_poly.type
_entity_poly.pdbx_seq_one_letter_code
_entity_poly.pdbx_strand_id
1 'polypeptide(L)'
;MSVMRLDSLVEEDVQFMKIDVEGFESEVLKGASGLLQNFNVFYIIAECNIGILGLERAKKFLRFLSEFGYAISGSSFQGPFLDDAAISRGSAPLGPGENLYLVKRELLRAQPRG
;
A
#
# COMPACT_ATOMS: atom_id res chain seq x y z
N MET A 1 5.30 -17.76 20.87
CA MET A 1 4.99 -16.63 19.98
C MET A 1 4.55 -17.23 18.66
N SER A 2 3.33 -16.95 18.18
CA SER A 2 2.82 -17.47 16.91
C SER A 2 2.82 -16.36 15.86
N VAL A 3 3.13 -16.73 14.62
CA VAL A 3 3.02 -15.88 13.43
C VAL A 3 1.86 -16.43 12.60
N MET A 4 0.98 -15.54 12.15
CA MET A 4 -0.20 -15.90 11.36
C MET A 4 -0.29 -15.02 10.13
N ARG A 5 -0.98 -15.49 9.09
CA ARG A 5 -1.27 -14.68 7.90
C ARG A 5 -2.47 -13.79 8.20
N LEU A 6 -2.45 -12.55 7.70
CA LEU A 6 -3.57 -11.64 7.91
C LEU A 6 -4.83 -12.15 7.20
N ASP A 7 -4.67 -12.73 6.01
CA ASP A 7 -5.76 -13.30 5.22
C ASP A 7 -6.38 -14.58 5.78
N SER A 8 -5.84 -15.16 6.86
CA SER A 8 -6.51 -16.24 7.62
C SER A 8 -7.30 -15.73 8.82
N LEU A 9 -7.22 -14.43 9.13
CA LEU A 9 -7.84 -13.81 10.31
C LEU A 9 -9.01 -12.91 9.93
N VAL A 10 -9.01 -12.37 8.71
CA VAL A 10 -10.00 -11.42 8.23
C VAL A 10 -10.49 -11.89 6.86
N GLU A 11 -11.79 -12.13 6.76
CA GLU A 11 -12.48 -12.62 5.56
C GLU A 11 -13.68 -11.72 5.22
N GLU A 12 -13.47 -10.40 5.28
CA GLU A 12 -14.48 -9.39 4.98
C GLU A 12 -13.84 -8.12 4.40
N ASP A 13 -14.67 -7.23 3.86
CA ASP A 13 -14.23 -5.92 3.39
C ASP A 13 -13.75 -5.05 4.57
N VAL A 14 -12.58 -4.45 4.42
CA VAL A 14 -11.93 -3.61 5.42
C VAL A 14 -11.94 -2.16 4.96
N GLN A 15 -12.50 -1.28 5.78
CA GLN A 15 -12.52 0.14 5.48
C GLN A 15 -11.12 0.76 5.51
N PHE A 16 -10.32 0.41 6.49
CA PHE A 16 -9.02 1.02 6.70
C PHE A 16 -8.04 0.02 7.32
N MET A 17 -6.82 0.01 6.80
CA MET A 17 -5.72 -0.78 7.34
C MET A 17 -4.52 0.12 7.60
N LYS A 18 -3.89 -0.02 8.77
CA LYS A 18 -2.57 0.55 9.06
C LYS A 18 -1.54 -0.57 9.09
N ILE A 19 -0.42 -0.39 8.38
CA ILE A 19 0.75 -1.28 8.41
C ILE A 19 1.91 -0.47 8.98
N ASP A 20 2.41 -0.93 10.13
CA ASP A 20 3.46 -0.30 10.92
C ASP A 20 4.20 -1.46 11.60
N VAL A 21 5.24 -1.96 10.93
CA VAL A 21 5.91 -3.22 11.30
C VAL A 21 7.43 -3.14 11.17
N GLU A 22 8.01 -1.93 11.27
CA GLU A 22 9.45 -1.70 11.48
C GLU A 22 10.37 -2.47 10.51
N GLY A 23 10.01 -2.52 9.21
CA GLY A 23 10.79 -3.15 8.16
C GLY A 23 10.30 -4.51 7.64
N PHE A 24 9.18 -5.03 8.17
CA PHE A 24 8.54 -6.28 7.74
C PHE A 24 7.29 -6.07 6.85
N GLU A 25 7.16 -4.89 6.23
CA GLU A 25 5.92 -4.53 5.53
C GLU A 25 5.67 -5.42 4.31
N SER A 26 6.74 -5.86 3.66
CA SER A 26 6.65 -6.78 2.51
C SER A 26 6.11 -8.16 2.92
N GLU A 27 6.47 -8.65 4.10
CA GLU A 27 6.01 -9.91 4.67
C GLU A 27 4.54 -9.82 5.07
N VAL A 28 4.13 -8.71 5.70
CA VAL A 28 2.72 -8.44 6.03
C VAL A 28 1.87 -8.42 4.77
N LEU A 29 2.29 -7.69 3.73
CA LEU A 29 1.54 -7.63 2.47
C LEU A 29 1.43 -8.99 1.77
N LYS A 30 2.47 -9.83 1.81
CA LYS A 30 2.40 -11.21 1.32
C LYS A 30 1.44 -12.06 2.14
N GLY A 31 1.41 -11.87 3.46
CA GLY A 31 0.46 -12.52 4.36
C GLY A 31 -0.97 -11.99 4.22
N ALA A 32 -1.16 -10.83 3.61
CA ALA A 32 -2.44 -10.19 3.35
C ALA A 32 -2.91 -10.35 1.89
N SER A 33 -2.17 -11.07 1.04
CA SER A 33 -2.46 -11.11 -0.40
C SER A 33 -3.86 -11.65 -0.71
N GLY A 34 -4.34 -12.66 0.02
CA GLY A 34 -5.71 -13.18 -0.11
C GLY A 34 -6.75 -12.12 0.25
N LEU A 35 -6.53 -11.36 1.33
CA LEU A 35 -7.40 -10.26 1.74
C LEU A 35 -7.44 -9.17 0.67
N LEU A 36 -6.28 -8.75 0.15
CA LEU A 36 -6.18 -7.69 -0.86
C LEU A 36 -6.74 -8.09 -2.24
N GLN A 37 -6.79 -9.39 -2.52
CA GLN A 37 -7.28 -9.94 -3.78
C GLN A 37 -8.79 -10.24 -3.76
N ASN A 38 -9.27 -10.83 -2.66
CA ASN A 38 -10.64 -11.35 -2.58
C ASN A 38 -11.62 -10.38 -1.91
N PHE A 39 -11.12 -9.43 -1.13
CA PHE A 39 -11.90 -8.43 -0.41
C PHE A 39 -11.38 -7.02 -0.71
N ASN A 40 -12.18 -6.02 -0.37
CA ASN A 40 -11.78 -4.63 -0.47
C ASN A 40 -11.06 -4.20 0.80
N VAL A 41 -9.82 -3.73 0.66
CA VAL A 41 -9.21 -2.87 1.68
C VAL A 41 -9.20 -1.46 1.10
N PHE A 42 -10.11 -0.60 1.57
CA PHE A 42 -10.40 0.66 0.87
C PHE A 42 -9.28 1.69 1.00
N TYR A 43 -8.73 1.82 2.21
CA TYR A 43 -7.66 2.74 2.55
C TYR A 43 -6.54 2.02 3.29
N ILE A 44 -5.28 2.32 2.93
CA ILE A 44 -4.12 1.80 3.65
C ILE A 44 -3.19 2.95 4.01
N ILE A 45 -2.74 3.02 5.26
CA ILE A 45 -1.52 3.74 5.63
C ILE A 45 -0.44 2.70 5.85
N ALA A 46 0.63 2.77 5.07
CA ALA A 46 1.77 1.88 5.24
C ALA A 46 3.02 2.70 5.52
N GLU A 47 3.73 2.33 6.57
CA GLU A 47 5.07 2.87 6.77
C GLU A 47 6.01 2.33 5.67
N CYS A 48 6.85 3.19 5.11
CA CYS A 48 7.85 2.88 4.11
C CYS A 48 9.13 3.63 4.46
N ASN A 49 9.74 3.23 5.57
CA ASN A 49 11.02 3.79 6.00
C ASN A 49 12.14 3.31 5.07
N ILE A 50 12.55 4.16 4.12
CA ILE A 50 13.60 3.84 3.13
C ILE A 50 14.95 3.56 3.80
N GLY A 51 15.23 4.21 4.95
CA GLY A 51 16.46 4.00 5.70
C GLY A 51 16.58 2.58 6.24
N ILE A 52 15.47 2.01 6.69
CA ILE A 52 15.38 0.63 7.23
C ILE A 52 15.21 -0.38 6.09
N LEU A 53 14.27 -0.12 5.17
CA LEU A 53 13.86 -1.06 4.12
C LEU A 53 14.88 -1.12 2.97
N GLY A 54 15.54 0.00 2.67
CA GLY A 54 16.40 0.18 1.50
C GLY A 54 15.61 0.48 0.21
N LEU A 55 16.23 1.26 -0.67
CA LEU A 55 15.58 1.82 -1.86
C LEU A 55 14.96 0.77 -2.80
N GLU A 56 15.67 -0.33 -3.06
CA GLU A 56 15.18 -1.37 -3.99
C GLU A 56 13.98 -2.15 -3.45
N ARG A 57 13.92 -2.36 -2.13
CA ARG A 57 12.77 -2.99 -1.49
C ARG A 57 11.58 -2.04 -1.44
N ALA A 58 11.80 -0.75 -1.14
CA ALA A 58 10.76 0.27 -1.23
C ALA A 58 10.14 0.36 -2.64
N LYS A 59 10.95 0.30 -3.71
CA LYS A 59 10.42 0.26 -5.09
C LYS A 59 9.58 -1.00 -5.36
N LYS A 60 10.01 -2.17 -4.87
CA LYS A 60 9.24 -3.42 -4.98
C LYS A 60 7.93 -3.32 -4.22
N PHE A 61 7.95 -2.70 -3.04
CA PHE A 61 6.78 -2.45 -2.21
C PHE A 61 5.75 -1.59 -2.94
N LEU A 62 6.17 -0.47 -3.53
CA LEU A 62 5.29 0.37 -4.34
C LEU A 62 4.67 -0.38 -5.53
N ARG A 63 5.48 -1.18 -6.25
CA ARG A 63 4.98 -1.97 -7.40
C ARG A 63 3.93 -2.98 -6.98
N PHE A 64 4.20 -3.74 -5.91
CA PHE A 64 3.24 -4.69 -5.37
C PHE A 64 1.91 -4.00 -5.07
N LEU A 65 1.93 -2.89 -4.31
CA LEU A 65 0.72 -2.15 -3.96
C LEU A 65 -0.01 -1.60 -5.20
N SER A 66 0.73 -1.11 -6.20
CA SER A 66 0.15 -0.67 -7.45
C SER A 66 -0.52 -1.81 -8.23
N GLU A 67 0.07 -3.01 -8.24
CA GLU A 67 -0.49 -4.21 -8.90
C GLU A 67 -1.81 -4.67 -8.25
N PHE A 68 -1.99 -4.44 -6.95
CA PHE A 68 -3.26 -4.69 -6.24
C PHE A 68 -4.31 -3.58 -6.41
N GLY A 69 -4.07 -2.63 -7.32
CA GLY A 69 -5.04 -1.61 -7.71
C GLY A 69 -5.09 -0.40 -6.80
N TYR A 70 -4.02 -0.12 -6.05
CA TYR A 70 -3.93 1.09 -5.24
C TYR A 70 -3.31 2.26 -6.01
N ALA A 71 -3.85 3.46 -5.78
CA ALA A 71 -3.17 4.72 -6.02
C ALA A 71 -2.39 5.08 -4.76
N ILE A 72 -1.15 5.54 -4.91
CA ILE A 72 -0.22 5.75 -3.79
C ILE A 72 0.14 7.22 -3.71
N SER A 73 0.11 7.80 -2.52
CA SER A 73 0.48 9.19 -2.23
C SER A 73 1.42 9.22 -1.01
N GLY A 74 2.40 10.12 -1.04
CA GLY A 74 3.26 10.36 0.12
C GLY A 74 2.71 11.40 1.11
N SER A 75 1.46 11.86 0.94
CA SER A 75 0.95 13.03 1.68
C SER A 75 -0.49 12.92 2.18
N SER A 76 -1.39 12.28 1.42
CA SER A 76 -2.81 12.15 1.79
C SER A 76 -3.55 11.13 0.93
N PHE A 77 -4.75 10.74 1.35
CA PHE A 77 -5.67 9.93 0.53
C PHE A 77 -6.29 10.68 -0.65
N GLN A 78 -6.07 12.00 -0.76
CA GLN A 78 -6.56 12.83 -1.87
C GLN A 78 -5.46 13.12 -2.90
N GLY A 79 -4.25 12.60 -2.68
CA GLY A 79 -3.09 12.83 -3.53
C GLY A 79 -2.19 13.97 -3.03
N PRO A 80 -1.26 14.47 -3.87
CA PRO A 80 -1.00 14.01 -5.24
C PRO A 80 -0.57 12.54 -5.27
N PHE A 81 -1.10 11.79 -6.23
CA PHE A 81 -0.73 10.39 -6.42
C PHE A 81 0.54 10.26 -7.27
N LEU A 82 1.34 9.26 -6.95
CA LEU A 82 2.51 8.87 -7.72
C LEU A 82 2.07 8.38 -9.11
N ASP A 83 2.90 8.65 -10.12
CA ASP A 83 2.68 8.17 -11.48
C ASP A 83 2.93 6.66 -11.58
N ASP A 84 1.95 5.93 -12.11
CA ASP A 84 1.98 4.46 -12.22
C ASP A 84 3.13 4.00 -13.11
N ALA A 85 3.41 4.73 -14.18
CA ALA A 85 4.49 4.39 -15.10
C ALA A 85 5.86 4.59 -14.43
N ALA A 86 6.00 5.62 -13.59
CA ALA A 86 7.17 5.82 -12.75
C ALA A 86 7.33 4.73 -11.67
N ILE A 87 6.23 4.29 -11.04
CA ILE A 87 6.26 3.16 -10.08
C ILE A 87 6.73 1.88 -10.78
N SER A 88 6.14 1.56 -11.94
CA SER A 88 6.48 0.37 -12.72
C SER A 88 7.95 0.33 -13.13
N ARG A 89 8.50 1.47 -13.59
CA ARG A 89 9.93 1.60 -13.93
C ARG A 89 10.86 1.74 -12.71
N GLY A 90 10.32 1.85 -11.50
CA GLY A 90 11.11 2.07 -10.29
C GLY A 90 11.76 3.45 -10.21
N SER A 91 11.17 4.45 -10.89
CA SER A 91 11.63 5.84 -10.92
C SER A 91 10.73 6.80 -10.13
N ALA A 92 9.72 6.28 -9.41
CA ALA A 92 8.82 7.09 -8.61
C ALA A 92 9.61 7.85 -7.51
N PRO A 93 9.31 9.15 -7.29
CA PRO A 93 9.96 9.93 -6.25
C PRO A 93 9.53 9.40 -4.89
N LEU A 94 10.46 8.75 -4.20
CA LEU A 94 10.31 8.34 -2.82
C LEU A 94 10.91 9.45 -1.95
N GLY A 95 10.05 10.24 -1.31
CA GLY A 95 10.48 11.27 -0.38
C GLY A 95 10.93 10.68 0.96
N PRO A 96 11.47 11.49 1.88
CA PRO A 96 11.85 11.07 3.22
C PRO A 96 10.63 10.78 4.13
N GLY A 97 9.42 10.76 3.57
CA GLY A 97 8.19 10.52 4.32
C GLY A 97 8.10 9.06 4.75
N GLU A 98 7.79 8.85 6.02
CA GLU A 98 7.61 7.51 6.59
C GLU A 98 6.30 6.89 6.13
N ASN A 99 5.23 7.68 5.93
CA ASN A 99 3.91 7.13 5.62
C ASN A 99 3.53 7.27 4.13
N LEU A 100 3.07 6.16 3.57
CA LEU A 100 2.35 6.10 2.30
C LEU A 100 0.85 6.00 2.56
N TYR A 101 0.09 6.78 1.81
CA TYR A 101 -1.37 6.80 1.79
C TYR A 101 -1.85 6.12 0.52
N LEU A 102 -2.58 5.04 0.67
CA LEU A 102 -3.07 4.24 -0.44
C LEU A 102 -4.58 4.25 -0.49
N VAL A 103 -5.12 4.41 -1.70
CA VAL A 103 -6.56 4.36 -1.96
C VAL A 103 -6.84 3.36 -3.06
N LYS A 104 -7.83 2.48 -2.87
CA LYS A 104 -8.30 1.59 -3.93
C LYS A 104 -8.81 2.44 -5.09
N ARG A 105 -8.26 2.25 -6.30
CA ARG A 105 -8.54 3.12 -7.47
C ARG A 105 -10.03 3.20 -7.82
N GLU A 106 -10.77 2.16 -7.54
CA GLU A 106 -12.22 2.10 -7.75
C GLU A 106 -12.95 3.19 -6.96
N LEU A 107 -12.49 3.51 -5.74
CA LEU A 107 -13.05 4.60 -4.94
C LEU A 107 -12.78 5.98 -5.55
N LEU A 108 -11.57 6.18 -6.09
CA LEU A 108 -11.23 7.45 -6.76
C LEU A 108 -12.06 7.68 -8.02
N ARG A 109 -12.46 6.61 -8.71
CA ARG A 109 -13.33 6.68 -9.89
C ARG A 109 -14.80 6.91 -9.51
N ALA A 110 -15.21 6.41 -8.34
CA ALA A 110 -16.59 6.54 -7.84
C ALA A 110 -16.88 7.89 -7.19
N GLN A 111 -15.86 8.66 -6.78
CA GLN A 111 -16.07 9.99 -6.24
C GLN A 111 -16.57 10.95 -7.33
N PRO A 112 -17.73 11.62 -7.13
CA PRO A 112 -18.20 12.63 -8.07
C PRO A 112 -17.15 13.74 -8.17
N ARG A 113 -16.77 14.10 -9.40
CA ARG A 113 -15.98 15.30 -9.65
C ARG A 113 -16.84 16.49 -9.22
N GLY A 114 -16.49 17.09 -8.08
CA GLY A 114 -17.13 18.32 -7.59
C GLY A 114 -16.96 19.48 -8.55
#